data_AF-A0A2M9MWE3-F1
#
_entry.id   AF-A0A2M9MWE3-F1
#
_cell.length_a   1.000
_cell.length_b   1.000
_cell.length_c   1.000
_cell.angle_alpha   90.00
_cell.angle_beta   90.00
_cell.angle_gamma   90.00
#
_symmetry.space_group_name_H-M   'P 1'
#
loop_
_entity.id
_entity.type
_entity.pdbx_description
1 polymer ?
#
loop_
_entity_poly.entity_id
_entity_poly.type
_entity_poly.pdbx_seq_one_letter_code
_entity_poly.pdbx_strand_id
1 'polypeptide(L)'
;MMKEPTNKAWAKLIEKRDEFMSVSEINTVDMAEVLTYAYEIGDMINASVEVADYLYWKQAVEGDPTIQALIRKLDSKKELFEETQRFGHFHPNYHSAKDEVAAVEAELEAFEPVARFKQAEKNLDDLLHSMSEKIAFSVSESIKVPGNDPLPKKGCGSGGACSCG
;
A
#
# COMPACT_ATOMS: atom_id res chain seq x y z
N MET A 1 35.77 -53.52 -43.70
CA MET A 1 36.34 -52.92 -42.47
C MET A 1 35.83 -51.49 -42.38
N MET A 2 34.57 -51.32 -41.97
CA MET A 2 33.95 -49.99 -41.84
C MET A 2 34.25 -49.47 -40.44
N LYS A 3 35.08 -48.41 -40.35
CA LYS A 3 35.39 -47.70 -39.12
C LYS A 3 34.12 -46.99 -38.64
N GLU A 4 33.65 -47.34 -37.45
CA GLU A 4 32.64 -46.57 -36.73
C GLU A 4 33.19 -45.17 -36.41
N PRO A 5 32.55 -44.08 -36.87
CA PRO A 5 32.98 -42.74 -36.51
C PRO A 5 32.45 -42.39 -35.10
N THR A 6 33.35 -42.51 -34.13
CA THR A 6 33.52 -41.62 -32.97
C THR A 6 32.28 -40.90 -32.45
N ASN A 7 31.57 -41.58 -31.55
CA ASN A 7 30.53 -41.07 -30.65
C ASN A 7 31.10 -40.13 -29.56
N LYS A 8 31.89 -39.12 -29.93
CA LYS A 8 32.38 -38.08 -28.99
C LYS A 8 31.63 -36.77 -29.13
N ALA A 9 31.25 -36.41 -30.36
CA ALA A 9 30.47 -35.19 -30.61
C ALA A 9 29.04 -35.30 -30.07
N TRP A 10 28.39 -36.45 -30.29
CA TRP A 10 27.04 -36.74 -29.77
C TRP A 10 27.00 -36.86 -28.25
N ALA A 11 28.00 -37.51 -27.64
CA ALA A 11 28.15 -37.56 -26.18
C ALA A 11 28.28 -36.15 -25.57
N LYS A 12 29.08 -35.27 -26.19
CA LYS A 12 29.27 -33.88 -25.73
C LYS A 12 28.01 -33.02 -25.91
N LEU A 13 27.20 -33.30 -26.93
CA LEU A 13 25.90 -32.64 -27.14
C LEU A 13 24.85 -33.12 -26.13
N ILE A 14 24.88 -34.39 -25.75
CA ILE A 14 24.01 -34.95 -24.70
C ILE A 14 24.41 -34.41 -23.33
N GLU A 15 25.70 -34.39 -22.99
CA GLU A 15 26.21 -33.81 -21.75
C GLU A 15 25.89 -32.31 -21.65
N LYS A 16 26.08 -31.56 -22.73
CA LYS A 16 25.72 -30.13 -22.78
C LYS A 16 24.21 -29.90 -22.74
N ARG A 17 23.40 -30.83 -23.29
CA ARG A 17 21.94 -30.82 -23.17
C ARG A 17 21.52 -31.14 -21.74
N ASP A 18 22.15 -32.11 -21.08
CA ASP A 18 21.82 -32.52 -19.72
C ASP A 18 22.29 -31.48 -18.70
N GLU A 19 23.42 -30.79 -18.94
CA GLU A 19 23.85 -29.59 -18.20
C GLU A 19 22.89 -28.41 -18.42
N PHE A 20 22.42 -28.18 -19.65
CA PHE A 20 21.40 -27.17 -19.95
C PHE A 20 20.03 -27.52 -19.34
N MET A 21 19.67 -28.80 -19.30
CA MET A 21 18.45 -29.32 -18.69
C MET A 21 18.50 -29.27 -17.15
N SER A 22 19.67 -29.48 -16.55
CA SER A 22 19.94 -29.29 -15.11
C SER A 22 19.93 -27.82 -14.72
N VAL A 23 20.45 -26.92 -15.57
CA VAL A 23 20.29 -25.47 -15.38
C VAL A 23 18.83 -25.03 -15.61
N SER A 24 18.06 -25.80 -16.40
CA SER A 24 16.62 -25.63 -16.57
C SER A 24 15.75 -26.46 -15.61
N GLU A 25 16.34 -27.13 -14.61
CA GLU A 25 15.69 -27.24 -13.30
C GLU A 25 15.69 -25.82 -12.71
N ILE A 26 14.83 -25.03 -13.35
CA ILE A 26 14.45 -23.69 -13.00
C ILE A 26 14.22 -23.71 -11.50
N ASN A 27 14.83 -22.77 -10.79
CA ASN A 27 14.36 -22.30 -9.50
C ASN A 27 12.90 -21.84 -9.67
N THR A 28 11.96 -22.77 -9.80
CA THR A 28 10.55 -22.48 -9.75
C THR A 28 10.30 -22.09 -8.33
N VAL A 29 9.97 -20.82 -8.10
CA VAL A 29 9.55 -20.33 -6.79
C VAL A 29 8.52 -21.32 -6.25
N ASP A 30 8.81 -21.94 -5.10
CA ASP A 30 7.85 -22.79 -4.43
C ASP A 30 6.70 -21.90 -3.95
N MET A 31 5.65 -21.83 -4.75
CA MET A 31 4.49 -20.99 -4.47
C MET A 31 3.78 -21.42 -3.19
N ALA A 32 3.87 -22.70 -2.80
CA ALA A 32 3.27 -23.16 -1.55
C ALA A 32 4.04 -22.59 -0.34
N GLU A 33 5.37 -22.54 -0.43
CA GLU A 33 6.23 -21.94 0.60
C GLU A 33 5.97 -20.43 0.70
N VAL A 34 5.93 -19.71 -0.42
CA VAL A 34 5.65 -18.26 -0.45
C VAL A 34 4.29 -17.93 0.18
N LEU A 35 3.24 -18.69 -0.16
CA LEU A 35 1.92 -18.49 0.43
C LEU A 35 1.91 -18.78 1.92
N THR A 36 2.65 -19.79 2.37
CA THR A 36 2.79 -20.12 3.80
C THR A 36 3.41 -18.96 4.57
N TYR A 37 4.54 -18.41 4.10
CA TYR A 37 5.15 -17.24 4.73
C TYR A 37 4.25 -16.00 4.68
N ALA A 38 3.48 -15.81 3.60
CA ALA A 38 2.53 -14.71 3.52
C ALA A 38 1.43 -14.82 4.60
N TYR A 39 0.92 -16.02 4.87
CA TYR A 39 -0.04 -16.24 5.96
C TYR A 39 0.59 -16.00 7.33
N GLU A 40 1.80 -16.52 7.57
CA GLU A 40 2.52 -16.29 8.84
C GLU A 40 2.73 -14.79 9.11
N ILE A 41 3.13 -14.03 8.09
CA ILE A 41 3.27 -12.56 8.19
C ILE A 41 1.92 -11.91 8.48
N GLY A 42 0.85 -12.33 7.81
CA GLY A 42 -0.50 -11.85 8.06
C GLY A 42 -0.94 -12.07 9.51
N ASP A 43 -0.68 -13.25 10.07
CA ASP A 43 -1.00 -13.59 11.46
C ASP A 43 -0.16 -12.75 12.44
N MET A 44 1.12 -12.55 12.15
CA MET A 44 1.99 -11.69 12.96
C MET A 44 1.52 -10.22 12.97
N ILE A 45 1.06 -9.70 11.83
CA ILE A 45 0.48 -8.35 11.74
C ILE A 45 -0.81 -8.29 12.55
N ASN A 46 -1.71 -9.26 12.42
CA ASN A 46 -2.96 -9.31 13.17
C ASN A 46 -2.75 -9.37 14.68
N ALA A 47 -1.64 -9.97 15.13
CA ALA A 47 -1.23 -10.04 16.53
C ALA A 47 -0.39 -8.83 17.01
N SER A 48 -0.14 -7.83 16.14
CA SER A 48 0.71 -6.69 16.48
C SER A 48 0.01 -5.70 17.40
N VAL A 49 0.82 -4.87 18.07
CA VAL A 49 0.31 -3.80 18.96
C VAL A 49 -0.43 -2.75 18.14
N GLU A 50 0.04 -2.45 16.94
CA GLU A 50 -0.56 -1.47 16.03
C GLU A 50 -1.99 -1.87 15.62
N VAL A 51 -2.22 -3.15 15.30
CA VAL A 51 -3.57 -3.66 15.00
C VAL A 51 -4.45 -3.63 16.25
N ALA A 52 -3.93 -4.04 17.40
CA ALA A 52 -4.67 -4.01 18.66
C ALA A 52 -5.13 -2.60 19.04
N ASP A 53 -4.22 -1.62 18.97
CA ASP A 53 -4.51 -0.21 19.24
C ASP A 53 -5.50 0.36 18.23
N TYR A 54 -5.32 0.08 16.94
CA TYR A 54 -6.25 0.49 15.88
C TYR A 54 -7.67 -0.03 16.16
N LEU A 55 -7.83 -1.32 16.44
CA LEU A 55 -9.14 -1.93 16.71
C LEU A 55 -9.78 -1.37 17.97
N TYR A 56 -9.00 -1.14 19.02
CA TYR A 56 -9.49 -0.54 20.27
C TYR A 56 -10.05 0.86 20.03
N TRP A 57 -9.27 1.74 19.40
CA TRP A 57 -9.70 3.12 19.17
C TRP A 57 -10.82 3.22 18.13
N LYS A 58 -10.83 2.30 17.15
CA LYS A 58 -11.95 2.15 16.21
C LYS A 58 -13.25 1.89 16.97
N GLN A 59 -13.26 0.91 17.87
CA GLN A 59 -14.43 0.59 18.68
C GLN A 59 -14.83 1.75 19.60
N ALA A 60 -13.87 2.49 20.15
CA ALA A 60 -14.15 3.68 20.97
C ALA A 60 -14.85 4.79 20.15
N VAL A 61 -14.43 5.02 18.90
CA VAL A 61 -15.06 5.98 17.98
C VAL A 61 -16.44 5.49 17.51
N GLU A 62 -16.57 4.21 17.18
CA GLU A 62 -17.83 3.58 16.75
C GLU A 62 -18.88 3.54 17.87
N GLY A 63 -18.44 3.38 19.12
CA GLY A 63 -19.29 3.26 20.29
C GLY A 63 -19.81 4.59 20.85
N ASP A 64 -19.25 5.74 20.45
CA ASP A 64 -19.65 7.06 20.96
C ASP A 64 -20.73 7.71 20.07
N PRO A 65 -21.98 7.86 20.55
CA PRO A 65 -23.06 8.45 19.76
C PRO A 65 -22.82 9.91 19.34
N THR A 66 -22.06 10.67 20.12
CA THR A 66 -21.74 12.08 19.84
C THR A 66 -20.77 12.15 18.66
N ILE A 67 -19.73 11.32 18.69
CA ILE A 67 -18.77 11.22 17.59
C ILE A 67 -19.48 10.75 16.31
N GLN A 68 -20.35 9.75 16.41
CA GLN A 68 -21.14 9.26 15.26
C GLN A 68 -22.07 10.33 14.67
N ALA A 69 -22.68 11.18 15.51
CA ALA A 69 -23.49 12.31 15.03
C ALA A 69 -22.63 13.33 14.27
N LEU A 70 -21.42 13.62 14.76
CA LEU A 70 -20.48 14.52 14.09
C LEU A 70 -19.92 13.94 12.79
N ILE A 71 -19.68 12.63 12.71
CA ILE A 71 -19.28 11.96 11.46
C ILE A 71 -20.37 12.13 10.40
N ARG A 72 -21.64 11.88 10.74
CA ARG A 72 -22.76 12.09 9.81
C ARG A 72 -22.89 13.55 9.38
N LYS A 73 -22.68 14.49 10.30
CA LYS A 73 -22.62 15.92 10.00
C LYS A 73 -21.49 16.21 9.01
N LEU A 74 -20.29 15.68 9.24
CA LEU A 74 -19.14 15.83 8.36
C LEU A 74 -19.43 15.32 6.96
N ASP A 75 -20.00 14.11 6.83
CA ASP A 75 -20.35 13.50 5.55
C ASP A 75 -21.31 14.40 4.75
N SER A 76 -22.37 14.91 5.40
CA SER A 76 -23.30 15.84 4.75
C SER A 76 -22.63 17.15 4.29
N LYS A 77 -21.63 17.65 5.03
CA LYS A 77 -20.88 18.85 4.65
C LYS A 77 -19.91 18.58 3.51
N LYS A 78 -19.32 17.39 3.47
CA LYS A 78 -18.47 16.94 2.35
C LYS A 78 -19.27 16.80 1.07
N GLU A 79 -20.47 16.23 1.11
CA GLU A 79 -21.37 16.17 -0.05
C GLU A 79 -21.67 17.58 -0.61
N LEU A 80 -22.04 18.52 0.25
CA LEU A 80 -22.26 19.92 -0.16
C LEU A 80 -20.98 20.55 -0.74
N PHE A 81 -19.83 20.31 -0.12
CA PHE A 81 -18.56 20.80 -0.64
C PHE A 81 -18.24 20.22 -2.02
N GLU A 82 -18.40 18.91 -2.22
CA GLU A 82 -18.21 18.22 -3.49
C GLU A 82 -19.14 18.79 -4.59
N GLU A 83 -20.39 19.08 -4.26
CA GLU A 83 -21.32 19.76 -5.18
C GLU A 83 -20.78 21.12 -5.61
N THR A 84 -20.32 21.95 -4.67
CA THR A 84 -19.73 23.26 -5.01
C THR A 84 -18.43 23.13 -5.79
N GLN A 85 -17.61 22.12 -5.50
CA GLN A 85 -16.35 21.85 -6.17
C GLN A 85 -16.57 21.42 -7.63
N ARG A 86 -17.65 20.68 -7.93
CA ARG A 86 -18.03 20.30 -9.30
C ARG A 86 -18.28 21.49 -10.22
N PHE A 87 -18.79 22.60 -9.67
CA PHE A 87 -18.98 23.85 -10.43
C PHE A 87 -17.72 24.73 -10.48
N GLY A 88 -16.68 24.35 -9.75
CA GLY A 88 -15.38 25.02 -9.70
C GLY A 88 -15.29 26.09 -8.62
N HIS A 89 -14.06 26.57 -8.41
CA HIS A 89 -13.67 27.50 -7.33
C HIS A 89 -14.45 28.83 -7.32
N PHE A 90 -15.07 29.22 -8.44
CA PHE A 90 -15.87 30.44 -8.55
C PHE A 90 -17.30 30.28 -8.03
N HIS A 91 -17.69 29.10 -7.54
CA HIS A 91 -18.98 28.93 -6.90
C HIS A 91 -19.06 29.81 -5.64
N PRO A 92 -20.11 30.63 -5.47
CA PRO A 92 -20.19 31.60 -4.36
C PRO A 92 -20.12 30.95 -2.98
N ASN A 93 -20.56 29.69 -2.86
CA ASN A 93 -20.54 28.95 -1.59
C ASN A 93 -19.32 28.02 -1.45
N TYR A 94 -18.38 27.98 -2.40
CA TYR A 94 -17.24 27.05 -2.34
C TYR A 94 -16.40 27.23 -1.07
N HIS A 95 -16.03 28.47 -0.75
CA HIS A 95 -15.23 28.78 0.44
C HIS A 95 -16.02 28.50 1.71
N SER A 96 -17.29 28.89 1.75
CA SER A 96 -18.18 28.60 2.90
C SER A 96 -18.31 27.10 3.16
N ALA A 97 -18.55 26.30 2.12
CA ALA A 97 -18.69 24.85 2.26
C ALA A 97 -17.37 24.20 2.72
N LYS A 98 -16.23 24.69 2.21
CA LYS A 98 -14.90 24.24 2.66
C LYS A 98 -14.67 24.56 4.13
N ASP A 99 -14.99 25.77 4.56
CA ASP A 99 -14.80 26.22 5.94
C ASP A 99 -15.73 25.44 6.90
N GLU A 100 -16.94 25.12 6.47
CA GLU A 100 -17.87 24.28 7.22
C GLU A 100 -17.36 22.84 7.41
N VAL A 101 -16.76 22.25 6.37
CA VAL A 101 -16.08 20.94 6.50
C VAL A 101 -14.95 21.02 7.51
N ALA A 102 -14.06 22.01 7.37
CA ALA A 102 -12.92 22.19 8.27
C ALA A 102 -13.34 22.44 9.74
N ALA A 103 -14.44 23.16 9.95
CA ALA A 103 -14.99 23.39 11.29
C ALA A 103 -15.46 22.10 11.95
N VAL A 104 -16.18 21.24 11.21
CA VAL A 104 -16.63 19.94 11.74
C VAL A 104 -15.47 18.97 11.94
N GLU A 105 -14.46 19.00 11.08
CA GLU A 105 -13.23 18.23 11.29
C GLU A 105 -12.50 18.67 12.57
N ALA A 106 -12.41 19.96 12.83
CA ALA A 106 -11.83 20.48 14.08
C ALA A 106 -12.66 20.10 15.32
N GLU A 107 -13.99 20.09 15.22
CA GLU A 107 -14.87 19.58 16.28
C GLU A 107 -14.60 18.09 16.56
N LEU A 108 -14.40 17.26 15.53
CA LEU A 108 -14.08 15.84 15.67
C LEU A 108 -12.68 15.60 16.26
N GLU A 109 -11.67 16.34 15.81
CA GLU A 109 -10.29 16.23 16.31
C GLU A 109 -10.16 16.61 17.79
N ALA A 110 -11.11 17.36 18.34
CA ALA A 110 -11.14 17.68 19.77
C ALA A 110 -11.44 16.45 20.66
N PHE A 111 -12.00 15.37 20.10
CA PHE A 111 -12.25 14.14 20.83
C PHE A 111 -10.99 13.28 20.88
N GLU A 112 -10.51 12.99 22.09
CA GLU A 112 -9.36 12.10 22.31
C GLU A 112 -9.49 10.75 21.57
N PRO A 113 -10.65 10.06 21.56
CA PRO A 113 -10.82 8.83 20.79
C PRO A 113 -10.55 9.01 19.28
N VAL A 114 -10.94 10.14 18.70
CA VAL A 114 -10.73 10.44 17.26
C VAL A 114 -9.26 10.69 16.98
N ALA A 115 -8.61 11.54 17.79
CA ALA A 115 -7.20 11.85 17.64
C ALA A 115 -6.33 10.59 17.79
N ARG A 116 -6.66 9.74 18.77
CA ARG A 116 -5.97 8.45 18.99
C ARG A 116 -6.24 7.44 17.89
N PHE A 117 -7.47 7.37 17.39
CA PHE A 117 -7.81 6.52 16.26
C PHE A 117 -6.99 6.88 15.02
N LYS A 118 -6.91 8.17 14.67
CA LYS A 118 -6.09 8.66 13.54
C LYS A 118 -4.61 8.36 13.73
N GLN A 119 -4.09 8.51 14.95
CA GLN A 119 -2.70 8.14 15.25
C GLN A 119 -2.46 6.63 15.11
N ALA A 120 -3.39 5.79 15.58
CA ALA A 120 -3.29 4.34 15.46
C ALA A 120 -3.39 3.89 14.00
N GLU A 121 -4.28 4.50 13.21
CA GLU A 121 -4.39 4.27 11.77
C GLU A 121 -3.08 4.61 11.05
N LYS A 122 -2.47 5.76 11.37
CA LYS A 122 -1.16 6.13 10.81
C LYS A 122 -0.07 5.13 11.18
N ASN A 123 0.00 4.70 12.44
CA ASN A 123 1.01 3.74 12.87
C ASN A 123 0.85 2.38 12.14
N LEU A 124 -0.39 1.94 11.93
CA LEU A 124 -0.68 0.72 11.18
C LEU A 124 -0.32 0.87 9.70
N ASP A 125 -0.62 2.02 9.08
CA ASP A 125 -0.22 2.32 7.70
C ASP A 125 1.31 2.32 7.54
N ASP A 126 2.04 2.96 8.47
CA ASP A 126 3.50 2.99 8.50
C ASP A 126 4.09 1.56 8.63
N LEU A 127 3.49 0.71 9.47
CA LEU A 127 3.88 -0.69 9.62
C LEU A 127 3.74 -1.45 8.29
N LEU A 128 2.55 -1.39 7.68
CA LEU A 128 2.21 -2.07 6.42
C LEU A 128 3.07 -1.57 5.26
N HIS A 129 3.31 -0.25 5.19
CA HIS A 129 4.18 0.34 4.20
C HIS A 129 5.63 -0.14 4.34
N SER A 130 6.18 -0.14 5.57
CA SER A 130 7.55 -0.61 5.81
C SER A 130 7.74 -2.09 5.46
N MET A 131 6.73 -2.93 5.70
CA MET A 131 6.75 -4.34 5.32
C MET A 131 6.70 -4.50 3.80
N SER A 132 5.84 -3.74 3.13
CA SER A 132 5.74 -3.72 1.67
C SER A 132 7.06 -3.30 1.01
N GLU A 133 7.72 -2.28 1.56
CA GLU A 133 9.07 -1.86 1.12
C GLU A 133 10.11 -2.97 1.30
N LYS A 134 10.15 -3.60 2.49
CA LYS A 134 11.11 -4.69 2.76
C LYS A 134 10.93 -5.85 1.80
N ILE A 135 9.69 -6.27 1.53
CA ILE A 135 9.39 -7.34 0.58
C ILE A 135 9.82 -6.92 -0.83
N ALA A 136 9.41 -5.73 -1.28
CA ALA A 136 9.75 -5.25 -2.62
C ALA A 136 11.27 -5.16 -2.85
N PHE A 137 12.02 -4.57 -1.92
CA PHE A 137 13.46 -4.41 -2.06
C PHE A 137 14.24 -5.72 -1.89
N SER A 138 13.68 -6.72 -1.20
CA SER A 138 14.25 -8.07 -1.20
C SER A 138 14.19 -8.76 -2.57
N VAL A 139 13.20 -8.38 -3.41
CA VAL A 139 13.05 -8.89 -4.78
C VAL A 139 13.88 -8.06 -5.76
N SER A 140 13.79 -6.73 -5.67
CA SER A 140 14.61 -5.82 -6.48
C SER A 140 14.60 -4.40 -5.91
N GLU A 141 15.79 -3.79 -5.82
CA GLU A 141 15.97 -2.39 -5.40
C GLU A 141 15.32 -1.37 -6.36
N SER A 142 14.95 -1.79 -7.58
CA SER A 142 14.32 -0.92 -8.59
C SER A 142 12.80 -0.86 -8.49
N ILE A 143 12.16 -1.70 -7.67
CA ILE A 143 10.71 -1.70 -7.50
C ILE A 143 10.29 -0.44 -6.74
N LYS A 144 9.28 0.25 -7.25
CA LYS A 144 8.69 1.43 -6.59
C LYS A 144 7.49 0.99 -5.76
N VAL A 145 7.60 1.14 -4.44
CA VAL A 145 6.46 0.95 -3.53
C VAL A 145 5.73 2.29 -3.41
N PRO A 146 4.46 2.38 -3.83
CA PRO A 146 3.67 3.57 -3.59
C PRO A 146 3.47 3.74 -2.07
N GLY A 147 3.79 4.93 -1.57
CA GLY A 147 3.53 5.33 -0.19
C GLY A 147 2.47 6.42 -0.13
N ASN A 148 1.87 6.57 1.04
CA ASN A 148 0.89 7.61 1.31
C ASN A 148 1.54 8.98 1.64
N ASP A 149 2.87 9.07 1.56
CA ASP A 149 3.63 10.31 1.80
C ASP A 149 3.63 11.20 0.53
N PRO A 150 3.05 12.41 0.56
CA PRO A 150 3.02 13.32 -0.59
C PRO A 150 4.41 13.84 -1.02
N LEU A 151 5.46 13.55 -0.23
CA LEU A 151 6.85 13.89 -0.56
C LEU A 151 7.66 12.60 -0.75
N PRO A 152 7.72 12.02 -1.97
CA PRO A 152 8.61 10.89 -2.21
C PRO A 152 10.06 11.32 -1.95
N LYS A 153 10.71 10.70 -0.96
CA LYS A 153 12.12 10.97 -0.55
C LYS A 153 13.17 10.63 -1.62
N LYS A 154 12.77 10.24 -2.83
CA LYS A 154 13.64 10.06 -4.01
C LYS A 154 13.14 10.92 -5.16
N GLY A 155 13.67 12.14 -5.24
CA GLY A 155 13.42 13.07 -6.34
C GLY A 155 14.20 12.76 -7.62
N CYS A 156 13.73 13.38 -8.70
CA CYS A 156 14.36 13.61 -10.00
C CYS A 156 14.11 12.57 -11.12
N GLY A 157 12.93 12.69 -11.73
CA GLY A 157 12.77 12.47 -13.17
C GLY A 157 12.47 13.81 -13.84
N SER A 158 13.50 14.47 -14.39
CA SER A 158 13.33 15.61 -15.26
C SER A 158 12.56 15.19 -16.51
N GLY A 159 11.43 15.83 -16.83
CA GLY A 159 10.75 15.57 -18.09
C GLY A 159 9.35 16.15 -18.20
N GLY A 160 9.24 17.48 -18.30
CA GLY A 160 8.26 18.13 -19.18
C GLY A 160 6.78 18.18 -18.74
N ALA A 161 6.33 19.42 -18.53
CA ALA A 161 4.94 19.91 -18.65
C ALA A 161 3.89 19.40 -17.64
N CYS A 162 3.87 19.99 -16.44
CA CYS A 162 2.62 20.16 -15.70
C CYS A 162 2.01 21.52 -16.07
N SER A 163 1.08 21.48 -17.03
CA SER A 163 -0.02 22.43 -17.16
C SER A 163 -1.21 21.76 -16.49
N CYS A 164 -1.70 22.30 -15.37
CA CYS A 164 -3.10 22.22 -14.94
C CYS A 164 -3.31 23.27 -13.85
N GLY A 165 -4.32 24.11 -14.07
CA GLY A 165 -4.94 24.91 -13.01
C GLY A 165 -5.94 24.10 -12.20
#